data_AF-A0A4Q3YRV3-F1
#
_entry.id   AF-A0A4Q3YRV3-F1
#
_cell.length_a   1.000
_cell.length_b   1.000
_cell.length_c   1.000
_cell.angle_alpha   90.00
_cell.angle_beta   90.00
_cell.angle_gamma   90.00
#
_symmetry.space_group_name_H-M   'P 1'
#
loop_
_entity.id
_entity.type
_entity.pdbx_description
1 polymer ?
#
loop_
_entity_poly.entity_id
_entity_poly.type
_entity_poly.pdbx_seq_one_letter_code
_entity_poly.pdbx_strand_id
1 'polypeptide(L)'
;MQFTPVRTAIILVVALLGLLFAIPNFLSKDQLASWPDFLPKQPLVLGLDLQGGSHLLLGVNRESIIEERLKTLRRDVRSKLANEAGIGNLITTEANGVVVELTDPTQHDAAMAALQTLQ
;
A
#
# COMPACT_ATOMS: atom_id res chain seq x y z
N MET A 1 55.88 23.16 -9.20
CA MET A 1 54.79 22.79 -8.27
C MET A 1 55.38 22.64 -6.87
N GLN A 2 55.49 23.72 -6.10
CA GLN A 2 55.99 23.65 -4.72
C GLN A 2 54.78 23.68 -3.77
N PHE A 3 54.25 22.51 -3.43
CA PHE A 3 53.27 22.41 -2.35
C PHE A 3 54.01 22.67 -1.04
N THR A 4 53.60 23.70 -0.31
CA THR A 4 54.15 23.96 1.04
C THR A 4 53.89 22.74 1.91
N PRO A 5 54.90 22.20 2.63
CA PRO A 5 54.76 20.96 3.40
C PRO A 5 53.65 21.06 4.45
N VAL A 6 53.41 22.26 4.98
CA VAL A 6 52.32 22.57 5.90
C VAL A 6 50.94 22.37 5.25
N ARG A 7 50.76 22.81 4.00
CA ARG A 7 49.48 22.66 3.29
C ARG A 7 49.19 21.18 3.02
N THR A 8 50.20 20.42 2.62
CA THR A 8 50.08 18.96 2.43
C THR A 8 49.77 18.24 3.75
N ALA A 9 50.44 18.62 4.84
CA ALA A 9 50.18 18.06 6.17
C ALA A 9 48.73 18.33 6.62
N ILE A 10 48.22 19.55 6.45
CA ILE A 10 46.83 19.90 6.78
C ILE A 10 45.85 19.07 5.94
N ILE A 11 46.09 18.94 4.63
CA ILE A 11 45.22 18.14 3.76
C ILE A 11 45.19 16.67 4.19
N LEU A 12 46.36 16.08 4.52
CA LEU A 12 46.44 14.70 5.00
C LEU A 12 45.71 14.51 6.34
N VAL A 13 45.86 15.45 7.27
CA VAL A 13 45.15 15.39 8.56
C VAL A 13 43.64 15.46 8.37
N VAL A 14 43.14 16.40 7.55
CA VAL A 14 41.71 16.53 7.29
C VAL A 14 41.17 15.29 6.55
N ALA A 15 41.91 14.75 5.60
CA ALA A 15 41.52 13.53 4.89
C ALA A 15 41.47 12.30 5.81
N LEU A 16 42.46 12.14 6.69
CA LEU A 16 42.49 11.06 7.69
C LEU A 16 41.35 11.18 8.69
N LEU A 17 41.06 12.40 9.16
CA LEU A 17 39.91 12.65 10.04
C LEU A 17 38.60 12.34 9.33
N GLY A 18 38.41 12.80 8.09
CA GLY A 18 37.22 12.49 7.29
C GLY A 18 37.02 10.98 7.11
N LEU A 19 38.09 10.22 6.87
CA LEU A 19 38.04 8.77 6.80
C LEU A 19 37.64 8.15 8.15
N LEU A 20 38.24 8.60 9.24
CA LEU A 20 37.95 8.11 10.59
C LEU A 20 36.48 8.35 10.98
N PHE A 21 35.90 9.49 10.61
CA PHE A 21 34.48 9.78 10.83
C PHE A 21 33.53 9.04 9.88
N ALA A 22 34.02 8.54 8.74
CA ALA A 22 33.22 7.77 7.79
C ALA A 22 33.11 6.27 8.15
N ILE A 23 34.14 5.69 8.81
CA ILE A 23 34.18 4.28 9.24
C ILE A 23 32.93 3.81 10.01
N PRO A 24 32.37 4.56 10.99
CA PRO A 24 31.21 4.12 11.75
C PRO A 24 29.98 3.81 10.88
N ASN A 25 29.89 4.41 9.68
CA ASN A 25 28.77 4.20 8.76
C ASN A 25 28.83 2.85 8.03
N PHE A 26 29.99 2.19 7.99
CA PHE A 26 30.18 0.89 7.36
C PHE A 26 30.24 -0.27 8.36
N LEU A 27 30.33 0.03 9.65
CA LEU A 27 30.39 -0.97 10.71
C LEU A 27 29.00 -1.33 11.23
N SER A 28 28.81 -2.61 11.56
CA SER A 28 27.57 -3.09 12.18
C SER A 28 27.49 -2.69 13.66
N LYS A 29 26.26 -2.64 14.23
CA LYS A 29 26.03 -2.22 15.62
C LYS A 29 26.88 -2.98 16.64
N ASP A 30 27.11 -4.28 16.41
CA ASP A 30 27.92 -5.13 17.29
C ASP A 30 29.42 -4.79 17.25
N GLN A 31 29.94 -4.38 16.09
CA GLN A 31 31.33 -3.95 15.94
C GLN A 31 31.58 -2.58 16.56
N LEU A 32 30.60 -1.66 16.43
CA LEU A 32 30.60 -0.36 17.09
C LEU A 32 30.55 -0.46 18.62
N ALA A 33 29.88 -1.48 19.17
CA ALA A 33 29.81 -1.72 20.61
C ALA A 33 31.17 -2.10 21.23
N SER A 34 32.01 -2.80 20.47
CA SER A 34 33.37 -3.18 20.88
C SER A 34 34.43 -2.07 20.73
N TRP A 35 34.03 -0.90 20.26
CA TRP A 35 34.94 0.19 19.93
C TRP A 35 35.31 1.05 21.15
N PRO A 36 36.52 1.62 21.20
CA PRO A 36 36.94 2.51 22.28
C PRO A 36 36.00 3.70 22.48
N ASP A 37 35.77 4.11 23.74
CA ASP A 37 34.85 5.21 24.11
C ASP A 37 35.24 6.59 23.54
N PHE A 38 36.49 6.77 23.13
CA PHE A 38 36.98 8.03 22.55
C PHE A 38 36.64 8.19 21.06
N LEU A 39 36.16 7.14 20.38
CA LEU A 39 35.81 7.17 18.96
C LEU A 39 34.31 7.40 18.75
N PRO A 40 33.88 8.06 17.65
CA PRO A 40 32.47 8.32 17.38
C PRO A 40 31.70 7.01 17.16
N LYS A 41 30.85 6.64 18.11
CA LYS A 41 30.04 5.41 18.10
C LYS A 41 28.68 5.54 17.42
N GLN A 42 28.30 6.75 16.99
CA GLN A 42 26.98 7.02 16.42
C GLN A 42 27.03 6.87 14.90
N PRO A 43 26.52 5.77 14.32
CA PRO A 43 26.30 5.72 12.89
C PRO A 43 25.22 6.75 12.51
N LEU A 44 25.33 7.34 11.33
CA LEU A 44 24.30 8.24 10.81
C LEU A 44 22.96 7.49 10.77
N VAL A 45 21.88 8.10 11.27
CA VAL A 45 20.53 7.54 11.13
C VAL A 45 20.20 7.56 9.64
N LEU A 46 20.35 6.42 9.00
CA LEU A 46 19.97 6.22 7.60
C LEU A 46 18.47 6.50 7.50
N GLY A 47 18.09 7.48 6.68
CA GLY A 47 16.68 7.78 6.42
C GLY A 47 15.93 6.57 5.85
N LEU A 48 14.61 6.61 5.89
CA LEU A 48 13.71 5.53 5.45
C LEU A 48 14.05 4.99 4.03
N ASP A 49 14.51 5.85 3.14
CA ASP A 49 14.91 5.52 1.75
C ASP A 49 16.14 4.59 1.69
N LEU A 50 17.06 4.71 2.65
CA LEU A 50 18.26 3.88 2.76
C LEU A 50 18.07 2.66 3.66
N GLN A 51 16.91 2.53 4.34
CA GLN A 51 16.55 1.37 5.17
C GLN A 51 15.78 0.29 4.39
N GLY A 52 15.50 0.50 3.09
CA GLY A 52 15.02 -0.56 2.20
C GLY A 52 13.66 -1.15 2.59
N GLY A 53 12.76 -0.36 3.18
CA GLY A 53 11.47 -0.82 3.68
C GLY A 53 10.30 -0.01 3.11
N SER A 54 9.99 -0.16 1.82
CA SER A 54 8.74 0.36 1.27
C SER A 54 7.56 -0.50 1.73
N HIS A 55 7.13 -0.31 2.99
CA HIS A 55 5.79 -0.71 3.39
C HIS A 55 4.77 0.24 2.74
N LEU A 56 4.45 0.00 1.48
CA LEU A 56 3.18 0.45 0.92
C LEU A 56 2.08 -0.33 1.66
N LEU A 57 1.60 0.23 2.76
CA LEU A 57 0.30 -0.14 3.31
C LEU A 57 -0.75 0.30 2.29
N LEU A 58 -1.00 -0.55 1.29
CA LEU A 58 -2.22 -0.48 0.51
C LEU A 58 -3.35 -0.82 1.48
N GLY A 59 -3.86 0.21 2.16
CA GLY A 59 -5.09 0.14 2.92
C GLY A 59 -6.21 -0.17 1.94
N VAL A 60 -6.46 -1.44 1.71
CA VAL A 60 -7.64 -1.89 0.97
C VAL A 60 -8.83 -1.57 1.86
N ASN A 61 -9.53 -0.47 1.55
CA ASN A 61 -10.79 -0.13 2.17
C ASN A 61 -11.81 -1.21 1.77
N ARG A 62 -12.13 -2.10 2.70
CA ARG A 62 -12.99 -3.25 2.43
C ARG A 62 -14.43 -2.80 2.20
N GLU A 63 -14.83 -1.74 2.88
CA GLU A 63 -16.14 -1.13 2.80
C GLU A 63 -16.38 -0.61 1.38
N SER A 64 -15.40 0.08 0.77
CA SER A 64 -15.53 0.56 -0.62
C SER A 64 -15.65 -0.57 -1.63
N ILE A 65 -14.98 -1.72 -1.40
CA ILE A 65 -15.10 -2.90 -2.27
C ILE A 65 -16.50 -3.50 -2.17
N ILE A 66 -17.06 -3.59 -0.96
CA ILE A 66 -18.41 -4.13 -0.75
C ILE A 66 -19.44 -3.22 -1.42
N GLU A 67 -19.34 -1.90 -1.26
CA GLU A 67 -20.23 -0.94 -1.91
C GLU A 67 -20.16 -1.03 -3.45
N GLU A 68 -18.96 -1.10 -4.02
CA GLU A 68 -18.78 -1.22 -5.47
C GLU A 68 -19.34 -2.55 -6.00
N ARG A 69 -19.18 -3.64 -5.24
CA ARG A 69 -19.73 -4.94 -5.60
C ARG A 69 -21.25 -4.98 -5.51
N LEU A 70 -21.86 -4.39 -4.47
CA LEU A 70 -23.31 -4.25 -4.34
C LEU A 70 -23.90 -3.39 -5.46
N LYS A 71 -23.22 -2.30 -5.84
CA LYS A 71 -23.62 -1.43 -6.95
C LYS A 71 -23.61 -2.16 -8.28
N THR A 72 -22.58 -2.98 -8.52
CA THR A 72 -22.45 -3.81 -9.72
C THR A 72 -23.54 -4.87 -9.76
N LEU A 73 -23.73 -5.61 -8.66
CA LEU A 73 -24.78 -6.63 -8.54
C LEU A 73 -26.17 -6.06 -8.82
N ARG A 74 -26.51 -4.90 -8.23
CA ARG A 74 -27.78 -4.22 -8.49
C ARG A 74 -27.99 -3.92 -9.99
N ARG A 75 -26.95 -3.46 -10.68
CA ARG A 75 -27.03 -3.13 -12.11
C ARG A 75 -27.28 -4.38 -12.93
N ASP A 76 -26.60 -5.47 -12.60
CA ASP A 76 -26.70 -6.73 -13.34
C ASP A 76 -28.08 -7.37 -13.15
N VAL A 77 -28.60 -7.37 -11.91
CA VAL A 77 -29.98 -7.76 -11.58
C VAL A 77 -30.99 -6.93 -12.37
N ARG A 78 -30.84 -5.61 -12.41
CA ARG A 78 -31.71 -4.72 -13.19
C ARG A 78 -31.67 -5.06 -14.67
N SER A 79 -30.49 -5.28 -15.22
CA SER A 79 -30.33 -5.62 -16.64
C SER A 79 -31.00 -6.95 -16.97
N LYS A 80 -30.79 -7.99 -16.15
CA LYS A 80 -31.42 -9.30 -16.35
C LYS A 80 -32.95 -9.21 -16.30
N LEU A 81 -33.48 -8.61 -15.24
CA LEU A 81 -34.93 -8.58 -15.05
C LEU A 81 -35.62 -7.61 -16.02
N ALA A 82 -35.11 -6.40 -16.20
CA ALA A 82 -35.79 -5.40 -17.04
C ALA A 82 -35.49 -5.55 -18.54
N ASN A 83 -34.24 -5.84 -18.93
CA ASN A 83 -33.87 -5.88 -20.35
C ASN A 83 -34.04 -7.26 -20.99
N GLU A 84 -33.70 -8.34 -20.28
CA GLU A 84 -33.79 -9.69 -20.84
C GLU A 84 -35.15 -10.34 -20.60
N ALA A 85 -35.69 -10.21 -19.39
CA ALA A 85 -36.96 -10.83 -19.02
C ALA A 85 -38.18 -9.89 -19.16
N GLY A 86 -37.97 -8.57 -19.35
CA GLY A 86 -39.04 -7.59 -19.49
C GLY A 86 -39.89 -7.37 -18.22
N ILE A 87 -39.37 -7.76 -17.05
CA ILE A 87 -40.09 -7.78 -15.77
C ILE A 87 -39.90 -6.45 -15.05
N GLY A 88 -41.01 -5.77 -14.74
CA GLY A 88 -41.01 -4.59 -13.88
C GLY A 88 -40.55 -4.93 -12.47
N ASN A 89 -39.50 -4.24 -12.00
CA ASN A 89 -38.90 -4.46 -10.69
C ASN A 89 -38.52 -3.13 -10.01
N LEU A 90 -38.64 -3.10 -8.69
CA LEU A 90 -37.99 -2.14 -7.83
C LEU A 90 -36.81 -2.82 -7.15
N ILE A 91 -35.63 -2.21 -7.23
CA ILE A 91 -34.42 -2.78 -6.65
C ILE A 91 -33.85 -1.81 -5.62
N THR A 92 -33.77 -2.29 -4.38
CA THR A 92 -33.25 -1.55 -3.23
C THR A 92 -31.94 -2.19 -2.78
N THR A 93 -30.90 -1.38 -2.57
CA THR A 93 -29.64 -1.85 -2.00
C THR A 93 -29.72 -1.77 -0.48
N GLU A 94 -29.52 -2.90 0.20
CA GLU A 94 -29.37 -2.96 1.65
C GLU A 94 -27.90 -3.18 2.03
N ALA A 95 -27.59 -3.10 3.33
CA ALA A 95 -26.22 -3.14 3.85
C ALA A 95 -25.41 -4.39 3.45
N ASN A 96 -26.08 -5.51 3.16
CA ASN A 96 -25.43 -6.78 2.87
C ASN A 96 -26.01 -7.51 1.65
N GLY A 97 -26.82 -6.83 0.84
CA GLY A 97 -27.53 -7.47 -0.25
C GLY A 97 -28.37 -6.53 -1.11
N VAL A 98 -29.03 -7.11 -2.10
CA VAL A 98 -29.94 -6.42 -3.01
C VAL A 98 -31.31 -7.05 -2.88
N VAL A 99 -32.30 -6.24 -2.49
CA VAL A 99 -33.70 -6.66 -2.40
C VAL A 99 -34.42 -6.27 -3.68
N VAL A 100 -35.12 -7.24 -4.27
CA VAL A 100 -35.88 -7.06 -5.50
C VAL A 100 -37.36 -7.23 -5.17
N GLU A 101 -38.13 -6.19 -5.41
CA GLU A 101 -39.58 -6.21 -5.34
C GLU A 101 -40.15 -6.26 -6.76
N LEU A 102 -40.96 -7.28 -7.03
CA LEU A 102 -41.56 -7.48 -8.34
C LEU A 102 -42.87 -6.69 -8.44
N THR A 103 -43.08 -5.99 -9.55
CA THR A 103 -44.33 -5.26 -9.79
C THR A 103 -45.51 -6.21 -10.03
N ASP A 104 -45.24 -7.41 -10.54
CA ASP A 104 -46.23 -8.45 -10.82
C ASP A 104 -45.86 -9.75 -10.07
N PRO A 105 -46.69 -10.22 -9.12
CA PRO A 105 -46.42 -11.41 -8.34
C PRO A 105 -46.47 -12.71 -9.16
N THR A 106 -47.11 -12.70 -10.34
CA THR A 106 -47.20 -13.90 -11.20
C THR A 106 -45.89 -14.23 -11.90
N GLN A 107 -44.95 -13.29 -11.95
CA GLN A 107 -43.66 -13.43 -12.65
C GLN A 107 -42.53 -13.87 -11.71
N HIS A 108 -42.85 -14.26 -10.48
CA HIS A 108 -41.88 -14.67 -9.46
C HIS A 108 -40.98 -15.82 -9.91
N ASP A 109 -41.56 -16.88 -10.49
CA ASP A 109 -40.79 -18.06 -10.91
C ASP A 109 -39.86 -17.76 -12.09
N ALA A 110 -40.31 -16.94 -13.03
CA ALA A 110 -39.50 -16.48 -14.16
C ALA A 110 -38.35 -15.55 -13.71
N ALA A 111 -38.62 -14.66 -12.76
CA ALA A 111 -37.61 -13.79 -12.16
C ALA A 111 -36.54 -14.61 -11.41
N MET A 112 -36.96 -15.60 -10.62
CA MET A 112 -36.03 -16.47 -9.90
C MET A 112 -35.13 -17.27 -10.85
N ALA A 113 -35.69 -17.82 -11.94
CA ALA A 113 -34.93 -18.53 -12.96
C ALA A 113 -33.90 -17.62 -13.66
N ALA A 114 -34.27 -16.37 -13.96
CA ALA A 114 -33.36 -15.40 -14.56
C ALA A 114 -32.21 -15.02 -13.59
N LEU A 115 -32.51 -14.86 -12.30
CA LEU A 115 -31.49 -14.50 -11.30
C LEU A 115 -30.52 -15.63 -10.98
N GLN A 116 -30.92 -16.89 -11.08
CA GLN A 116 -30.03 -18.05 -10.89
C GLN A 116 -28.89 -18.10 -11.93
N THR A 117 -29.02 -17.39 -13.06
CA THR A 117 -27.94 -17.28 -14.05
C THR A 117 -26.85 -16.28 -13.68
N LEU A 118 -27.08 -15.42 -12.68
CA LEU A 118 -26.06 -14.54 -12.09
C LEU A 118 -25.28 -15.33 -11.02
N GLN A 119 -24.17 -15.95 -11.41
CA GLN A 119 -23.16 -16.52 -10.49
C GLN A 119 -21.97 -15.57 -10.32
#